data_AF-A0A165D4B3-F1
#
_entry.id   AF-A0A165D4B3-F1
#
_cell.length_a   1.000
_cell.length_b   1.000
_cell.length_c   1.000
_cell.angle_alpha   90.00
_cell.angle_beta   90.00
_cell.angle_gamma   90.00
#
_symmetry.space_group_name_H-M   'P 1'
#
loop_
_entity.id
_entity.type
_entity.pdbx_description
1 polymer ?
#
loop_
_entity_poly.entity_id
_entity_poly.type
_entity_poly.pdbx_seq_one_letter_code
_entity_poly.pdbx_strand_id
1 'polypeptide(L)'
;MDYDQQLEVGNGAPDTVPPAHTFANEFSAYAAHQNPNNSGNPMAPPSNARPDDYPTNPLDSVYPPDNFGDEGSPDARVWQLHSDVMMPQQKEWIDSAIATVDIMLLFATLFSAVSTTFVTVAFQDFTPDYNEYSARLLFAIMAAQAGNSTSLRVPTPDEFAATGPGSQTLWHENAALEHEIAVLQRLKATEQRLRTERDTVRVDVLKLQEENAALRAKNAEQVDVEKQLNLAVSRGANTALRDQVVSLRRQQTTSDAAANQMRREKATLEEQVANMRRRTEEDAATTARLRLENIALGNDIATLRRQKQEDAATISSLRRDSERLAEFVERERLWRQARSDLEQLHREWQERIRVEEEAARKREEQRRRETTAFNRLSGQWDALRQSSTQTPDATLTPRQQYETVWSQRLCPSSKLTFDAFPWPVAPGTQIISTAAVETFLLDGVEASRRKQAIRSQLLRWHPDKFTARGILDHVVSSDWERVLQRQKEVVLCLTTLLARV
;
A
#
# COMPACT_ATOMS: atom_id res chain seq x y z
N MET A 1 -10.82 66.07 -47.78
CA MET A 1 -12.28 66.04 -47.61
C MET A 1 -12.61 64.59 -47.29
N ASP A 2 -12.35 64.08 -46.09
CA ASP A 2 -12.75 64.54 -44.75
C ASP A 2 -14.28 64.60 -44.61
N TYR A 3 -14.89 63.56 -44.03
CA TYR A 3 -15.44 63.65 -42.66
C TYR A 3 -15.78 62.25 -42.10
N ASP A 4 -15.26 62.03 -40.89
CA ASP A 4 -15.65 61.05 -39.88
C ASP A 4 -17.13 61.16 -39.45
N GLN A 5 -17.72 60.03 -39.06
CA GLN A 5 -18.46 59.80 -37.79
C GLN A 5 -18.91 58.32 -37.74
N GLN A 6 -18.25 57.47 -36.96
CA GLN A 6 -18.57 57.12 -35.56
C GLN A 6 -19.97 56.51 -35.37
N LEU A 7 -19.99 55.22 -34.98
CA LEU A 7 -20.76 54.72 -33.84
C LEU A 7 -20.13 53.41 -33.34
N GLU A 8 -19.40 53.54 -32.24
CA GLU A 8 -18.95 52.47 -31.36
C GLU A 8 -20.10 51.94 -30.49
N VAL A 9 -19.80 50.78 -29.88
CA VAL A 9 -20.29 50.21 -28.62
C VAL A 9 -21.38 49.14 -28.72
N GLY A 10 -20.95 47.91 -28.44
CA GLY A 10 -21.81 46.77 -28.16
C GLY A 10 -21.03 45.49 -27.83
N ASN A 11 -20.08 45.59 -26.89
CA ASN A 11 -19.40 44.42 -26.30
C ASN A 11 -20.44 43.51 -25.61
N GLY A 12 -20.63 42.32 -26.17
CA GLY A 12 -21.34 41.22 -25.54
C GLY A 12 -20.72 39.91 -26.02
N ALA A 13 -19.77 39.40 -25.24
CA ALA A 13 -19.18 38.08 -25.45
C ALA A 13 -20.29 37.01 -25.36
N PRO A 14 -20.42 36.09 -26.33
CA PRO A 14 -20.94 34.77 -26.06
C PRO A 14 -19.80 33.90 -25.57
N ASP A 15 -20.05 33.21 -24.46
CA ASP A 15 -19.14 32.32 -23.76
C ASP A 15 -18.31 31.45 -24.71
N THR A 16 -17.01 31.47 -24.51
CA THR A 16 -16.06 30.52 -25.10
C THR A 16 -16.48 29.10 -24.76
N VAL A 17 -17.11 28.43 -25.71
CA VAL A 17 -17.23 26.97 -25.75
C VAL A 17 -15.80 26.40 -25.80
N PRO A 18 -15.39 25.52 -24.86
CA PRO A 18 -14.07 24.92 -24.93
C PRO A 18 -13.99 23.98 -26.15
N PRO A 19 -12.85 23.95 -26.88
CA PRO A 19 -12.71 23.09 -28.05
C PRO A 19 -12.80 21.60 -27.65
N ALA A 20 -13.45 20.81 -28.51
CA ALA A 20 -13.76 19.38 -28.36
C ALA A 20 -12.55 18.43 -28.21
N HIS A 21 -11.34 18.94 -28.01
CA HIS A 21 -10.12 18.15 -27.86
C HIS A 21 -9.73 17.87 -26.39
N THR A 22 -10.44 18.44 -25.41
CA THR A 22 -10.10 18.21 -23.98
C THR A 22 -10.64 16.88 -23.44
N PHE A 23 -11.74 16.33 -23.98
CA PHE A 23 -12.33 15.09 -23.48
C PHE A 23 -11.58 13.81 -23.89
N ALA A 24 -10.74 13.86 -24.93
CA ALA A 24 -9.92 12.72 -25.32
C ALA A 24 -8.72 12.49 -24.37
N ASN A 25 -8.27 13.53 -23.65
CA ASN A 25 -7.10 13.44 -22.77
C ASN A 25 -7.41 12.86 -21.38
N GLU A 26 -8.67 12.87 -20.94
CA GLU A 26 -9.07 12.30 -19.65
C GLU A 26 -9.18 10.77 -19.67
N PHE A 27 -9.38 10.15 -20.85
CA PHE A 27 -9.31 8.69 -20.98
C PHE A 27 -7.86 8.16 -20.88
N SER A 28 -6.86 8.96 -21.25
CA SER A 28 -5.44 8.56 -21.15
C SER A 28 -4.87 8.66 -19.72
N ALA A 29 -5.43 9.53 -18.87
CA ALA A 29 -4.96 9.69 -17.48
C ALA A 29 -5.27 8.46 -16.60
N TYR A 30 -6.32 7.68 -16.94
CA TYR A 30 -6.69 6.49 -16.17
C TYR A 30 -5.76 5.28 -16.40
N ALA A 31 -5.05 5.25 -17.54
CA ALA A 31 -4.13 4.16 -17.87
C ALA A 31 -2.72 4.34 -17.25
N ALA A 32 -2.34 5.56 -16.85
CA ALA A 32 -0.97 5.89 -16.43
C ALA A 32 -0.65 5.60 -14.95
N HIS A 33 -1.65 5.22 -14.13
CA HIS A 33 -1.46 4.93 -12.69
C HIS A 33 -1.43 3.44 -12.34
N GLN A 34 -1.10 2.55 -13.29
CA GLN A 34 -0.84 1.14 -12.98
C GLN A 34 0.61 0.96 -12.51
N ASN A 35 0.78 0.83 -11.20
CA ASN A 35 2.01 0.40 -10.56
C ASN A 35 2.40 -1.01 -11.07
N PRO A 36 3.58 -1.21 -11.70
CA PRO A 36 3.92 -2.45 -12.39
C PRO A 36 4.23 -3.64 -11.47
N ASN A 37 4.16 -3.49 -10.14
CA ASN A 37 4.56 -4.53 -9.18
C ASN A 37 3.41 -5.23 -8.44
N ASN A 38 2.16 -5.12 -8.88
CA ASN A 38 1.05 -5.82 -8.23
C ASN A 38 0.43 -6.88 -9.15
N SER A 39 0.87 -8.14 -9.00
CA SER A 39 0.29 -9.31 -9.67
C SER A 39 -1.01 -9.80 -9.00
N GLY A 40 -1.81 -8.88 -8.46
CA GLY A 40 -3.04 -9.15 -7.73
C GLY A 40 -4.26 -8.63 -8.47
N ASN A 41 -5.23 -9.53 -8.66
CA ASN A 41 -6.56 -9.37 -9.26
C ASN A 41 -7.14 -7.93 -9.17
N PRO A 42 -7.48 -7.25 -10.30
CA PRO A 42 -7.82 -5.82 -10.33
C PRO A 42 -9.24 -5.46 -9.85
N MET A 43 -9.97 -6.37 -9.20
CA MET A 43 -11.42 -6.23 -8.97
C MET A 43 -11.85 -6.39 -7.50
N ALA A 44 -10.96 -6.13 -6.53
CA ALA A 44 -11.33 -6.15 -5.11
C ALA A 44 -11.03 -4.79 -4.46
N PRO A 45 -12.04 -4.05 -3.98
CA PRO A 45 -11.80 -2.81 -3.24
C PRO A 45 -11.17 -3.12 -1.87
N PRO A 46 -10.27 -2.26 -1.35
CA PRO A 46 -9.71 -2.41 -0.01
C PRO A 46 -10.82 -2.28 1.04
N SER A 47 -10.90 -3.26 1.94
CA SER A 47 -11.97 -3.51 2.92
C SER A 47 -12.26 -2.39 3.95
N ASN A 48 -11.66 -1.19 3.84
CA ASN A 48 -11.75 -0.12 4.85
C ASN A 48 -12.06 1.29 4.31
N ALA A 49 -12.48 1.47 3.05
CA ALA A 49 -12.88 2.79 2.56
C ALA A 49 -14.33 3.11 2.97
N ARG A 50 -14.57 4.31 3.53
CA ARG A 50 -15.92 4.82 3.77
C ARG A 50 -16.59 5.14 2.42
N PRO A 51 -17.93 5.07 2.30
CA PRO A 51 -18.64 5.31 1.04
C PRO A 51 -18.32 6.68 0.38
N ASP A 52 -17.83 7.63 1.17
CA ASP A 52 -17.58 9.01 0.76
C ASP A 52 -16.19 9.25 0.16
N ASP A 53 -15.31 8.23 0.08
CA ASP A 53 -13.91 8.37 -0.38
C ASP A 53 -13.70 8.14 -1.88
N TYR A 54 -14.76 7.95 -2.68
CA TYR A 54 -14.60 7.93 -4.14
C TYR A 54 -14.52 9.37 -4.67
N PRO A 55 -13.49 9.73 -5.47
CA PRO A 55 -13.51 11.00 -6.18
C PRO A 55 -14.78 11.02 -7.04
N THR A 56 -15.70 11.91 -6.70
CA THR A 56 -16.95 12.10 -7.45
C THR A 56 -16.57 12.39 -8.88
N ASN A 57 -17.04 11.57 -9.82
CA ASN A 57 -16.79 11.81 -11.21
C ASN A 57 -17.47 13.14 -11.57
N PRO A 58 -16.80 14.11 -12.23
CA PRO A 58 -17.45 15.36 -12.65
C PRO A 58 -18.77 15.14 -13.41
N LEU A 59 -18.88 13.99 -14.09
CA LEU A 59 -20.09 13.52 -14.77
C LEU A 59 -21.27 13.24 -13.84
N ASP A 60 -21.05 12.86 -12.58
CA ASP A 60 -22.11 12.55 -11.61
C ASP A 60 -22.91 13.79 -11.20
N SER A 61 -22.38 14.99 -11.43
CA SER A 61 -23.07 16.26 -11.16
C SER A 61 -24.10 16.63 -12.24
N VAL A 62 -23.87 16.20 -13.48
CA VAL A 62 -24.73 16.47 -14.64
C VAL A 62 -25.65 15.29 -14.93
N TYR A 63 -25.15 14.07 -14.74
CA TYR A 63 -25.91 12.83 -14.91
C TYR A 63 -25.74 11.94 -13.67
N PRO A 64 -26.74 11.90 -12.77
CA PRO A 64 -26.69 11.08 -11.56
C PRO A 64 -26.48 9.60 -11.87
N PRO A 65 -25.84 8.83 -10.98
CA PRO A 65 -25.67 7.41 -11.20
C PRO A 65 -26.98 6.64 -11.19
N ASP A 66 -27.25 5.93 -12.29
CA ASP A 66 -28.37 5.00 -12.41
C ASP A 66 -28.33 3.96 -11.28
N ASN A 67 -29.52 3.59 -10.79
CA ASN A 67 -29.64 2.51 -9.83
C ASN A 67 -29.12 1.20 -10.45
N PHE A 68 -28.53 0.35 -9.60
CA PHE A 68 -28.01 -0.94 -10.04
C PHE A 68 -29.12 -1.79 -10.69
N GLY A 69 -28.95 -2.13 -11.97
CA GLY A 69 -29.93 -2.87 -12.78
C GLY A 69 -30.79 -2.00 -13.71
N ASP A 70 -30.80 -0.68 -13.53
CA ASP A 70 -31.51 0.27 -14.39
C ASP A 70 -30.62 0.87 -15.49
N GLU A 71 -29.38 0.40 -15.62
CA GLU A 71 -28.37 0.83 -16.59
C GLU A 71 -28.79 0.62 -18.07
N GLY A 72 -29.80 -0.23 -18.30
CA GLY A 72 -30.40 -0.48 -19.62
C GLY A 72 -31.81 0.12 -19.79
N SER A 73 -32.29 0.87 -18.81
CA SER A 73 -33.59 1.55 -18.86
C SER A 73 -33.63 2.57 -20.01
N PRO A 74 -34.79 2.87 -20.61
CA PRO A 74 -34.91 3.95 -21.60
C PRO A 74 -34.38 5.29 -21.08
N ASP A 75 -34.46 5.52 -19.77
CA ASP A 75 -33.97 6.74 -19.11
C ASP A 75 -32.54 6.60 -18.56
N ALA A 76 -31.82 5.53 -18.89
CA ALA A 76 -30.47 5.30 -18.40
C ALA A 76 -29.52 6.44 -18.81
N ARG A 77 -28.60 6.77 -17.91
CA ARG A 77 -27.56 7.79 -18.09
C ARG A 77 -26.76 7.60 -19.37
N VAL A 78 -26.50 6.36 -19.78
CA VAL A 78 -25.76 6.06 -21.01
C VAL A 78 -26.50 6.59 -22.24
N TRP A 79 -27.83 6.48 -22.27
CA TRP A 79 -28.64 7.00 -23.36
C TRP A 79 -28.73 8.52 -23.35
N GLN A 80 -28.87 9.12 -22.17
CA GLN A 80 -28.86 10.58 -22.04
C GLN A 80 -27.53 11.19 -22.51
N LEU A 81 -26.41 10.64 -22.05
CA LEU A 81 -25.07 11.05 -22.48
C LEU A 81 -24.87 10.82 -23.98
N HIS A 82 -25.29 9.66 -24.49
CA HIS A 82 -25.20 9.36 -25.92
C HIS A 82 -26.02 10.34 -26.75
N SER A 83 -27.25 10.65 -26.35
CA SER A 83 -28.10 11.64 -27.01
C SER A 83 -27.46 13.03 -26.99
N ASP A 84 -26.95 13.49 -25.85
CA ASP A 84 -26.36 14.83 -25.77
C ASP A 84 -25.07 14.98 -26.58
N VAL A 85 -24.30 13.89 -26.72
CA VAL A 85 -23.11 13.87 -27.57
C VAL A 85 -23.48 13.73 -29.06
N MET A 86 -24.48 12.92 -29.39
CA MET A 86 -24.83 12.61 -30.79
C MET A 86 -25.75 13.66 -31.42
N MET A 87 -26.63 14.31 -30.67
CA MET A 87 -27.61 15.25 -31.20
C MET A 87 -26.97 16.45 -31.93
N PRO A 88 -25.90 17.08 -31.42
CA PRO A 88 -25.21 18.15 -32.15
C PRO A 88 -24.60 17.66 -33.48
N GLN A 89 -23.95 16.49 -33.46
CA GLN A 89 -23.31 15.91 -34.64
C GLN A 89 -24.35 15.48 -35.69
N GLN A 90 -25.45 14.88 -35.26
CA GLN A 90 -26.55 14.49 -36.14
C GLN A 90 -27.23 15.71 -36.74
N LYS A 91 -27.40 16.79 -35.96
CA LYS A 91 -27.96 18.05 -36.46
C LYS A 91 -27.09 18.63 -37.57
N GLU A 92 -25.78 18.71 -37.38
CA GLU A 92 -24.85 19.21 -38.40
C GLU A 92 -24.92 18.37 -39.69
N TRP A 93 -24.99 17.04 -39.56
CA TRP A 93 -25.13 16.15 -40.71
C TRP A 93 -26.47 16.35 -41.45
N ILE A 94 -27.57 16.48 -40.72
CA ILE A 94 -28.90 16.74 -41.28
C ILE A 94 -28.94 18.11 -41.98
N ASP A 95 -28.42 19.15 -41.34
CA ASP A 95 -28.40 20.51 -41.88
C ASP A 95 -27.58 20.54 -43.20
N SER A 96 -26.46 19.82 -43.27
CA SER A 96 -25.67 19.67 -44.50
C SER A 96 -26.40 18.86 -45.59
N ALA A 97 -27.15 17.83 -45.21
CA ALA A 97 -27.92 17.03 -46.16
C ALA A 97 -29.06 17.85 -46.77
N ILE A 98 -29.77 18.63 -45.95
CA ILE A 98 -30.84 19.55 -46.40
C ILE A 98 -30.26 20.58 -47.36
N ALA A 99 -29.14 21.22 -47.04
CA ALA A 99 -28.50 22.20 -47.92
C ALA A 99 -28.12 21.60 -49.30
N THR A 100 -27.67 20.34 -49.31
CA THR A 100 -27.32 19.65 -50.57
C THR A 100 -28.56 19.39 -51.43
N VAL A 101 -29.66 18.97 -50.81
CA VAL A 101 -30.93 18.73 -51.50
C VAL A 101 -31.51 20.03 -52.04
N ASP A 102 -31.45 21.13 -51.28
CA ASP A 102 -31.94 22.44 -51.72
C ASP A 102 -31.20 22.94 -52.97
N ILE A 103 -29.88 22.77 -53.03
CA ILE A 103 -29.08 23.09 -54.21
C ILE A 103 -29.52 22.23 -55.41
N MET A 104 -29.77 20.93 -55.19
CA MET A 104 -30.21 20.04 -56.26
C MET A 104 -31.60 20.41 -56.80
N LEU A 105 -32.52 20.84 -55.93
CA LEU A 105 -33.83 21.35 -56.36
C LEU A 105 -33.72 22.68 -57.11
N LEU A 106 -32.82 23.58 -56.70
CA LEU A 106 -32.58 24.84 -57.42
C LEU A 106 -32.07 24.57 -58.85
N PHE A 107 -31.16 23.62 -59.04
CA PHE A 107 -30.72 23.23 -60.37
C PHE A 107 -31.80 22.52 -61.19
N ALA A 108 -32.61 21.65 -60.57
CA ALA A 108 -33.70 20.98 -61.26
C ALA A 108 -34.77 21.95 -61.77
N THR A 109 -35.13 22.96 -60.95
CA THR A 109 -36.09 24.00 -61.33
C THR A 109 -35.54 24.89 -62.44
N LEU A 110 -34.26 25.28 -62.36
CA LEU A 110 -33.59 26.05 -63.41
C LEU A 110 -33.52 25.27 -64.74
N PHE A 111 -33.16 23.98 -64.70
CA PHE A 111 -33.07 23.15 -65.90
C PHE A 111 -34.42 22.97 -66.59
N SER A 112 -35.49 22.77 -65.82
CA SER A 112 -36.85 22.65 -66.37
C SER A 112 -37.31 23.93 -67.07
N ALA A 113 -37.02 25.10 -66.47
CA ALA A 113 -37.34 26.40 -67.05
C ALA A 113 -36.59 26.64 -68.38
N VAL A 114 -35.30 26.31 -68.42
CA VAL A 114 -34.46 26.46 -69.62
C VAL A 114 -34.93 25.51 -70.74
N SER A 115 -35.20 24.24 -70.41
CA SER A 115 -35.70 23.24 -71.37
C SER A 115 -37.04 23.65 -71.99
N THR A 116 -37.98 24.14 -71.16
CA THR A 116 -39.30 24.58 -71.63
C THR A 116 -39.18 25.77 -72.59
N THR A 117 -38.30 26.72 -72.29
CA THR A 117 -38.06 27.89 -73.14
C THR A 117 -37.47 27.47 -74.49
N PHE A 118 -36.50 26.56 -74.47
CA PHE A 118 -35.88 26.02 -75.68
C PHE A 118 -36.90 25.35 -76.60
N VAL A 119 -37.78 24.49 -76.06
CA VAL A 119 -38.84 23.82 -76.84
C VAL A 119 -39.80 24.82 -77.46
N THR A 120 -40.18 25.86 -76.72
CA THR A 120 -41.14 26.87 -77.19
C THR A 120 -40.57 27.69 -78.35
N VAL A 121 -39.31 28.09 -78.27
CA VAL A 121 -38.62 28.82 -79.35
C VAL A 121 -38.46 27.95 -80.59
N ALA A 122 -38.02 26.70 -80.43
CA ALA A 122 -37.84 25.78 -81.56
C ALA A 122 -39.15 25.54 -82.32
N PHE A 123 -40.29 25.47 -81.63
CA PHE A 123 -41.58 25.25 -82.30
C PHE A 123 -41.99 26.44 -83.18
N GLN A 124 -41.65 27.66 -82.80
CA GLN A 124 -41.98 28.86 -83.59
C GLN A 124 -41.23 28.87 -84.93
N ASP A 125 -39.98 28.40 -84.95
CA ASP A 125 -39.14 28.33 -86.16
C ASP A 125 -39.65 27.32 -87.21
N PHE A 126 -40.46 26.32 -86.82
CA PHE A 126 -41.00 25.32 -87.75
C PHE A 126 -42.36 25.68 -88.35
N THR A 127 -42.93 26.84 -88.02
CA THR A 127 -44.21 27.26 -88.59
C THR A 127 -44.03 27.95 -89.95
N PRO A 128 -44.83 27.61 -90.98
CA PRO A 128 -44.74 28.25 -92.29
C PRO A 128 -45.18 29.72 -92.23
N ASP A 129 -44.50 30.61 -92.98
CA ASP A 129 -44.77 32.05 -92.95
C ASP A 129 -46.07 32.39 -93.71
N TYR A 130 -47.16 32.54 -92.95
CA TYR A 130 -48.47 32.93 -93.47
C TYR A 130 -48.48 34.35 -94.06
N ASN A 131 -47.50 35.20 -93.73
CA ASN A 131 -47.37 36.52 -94.33
C ASN A 131 -46.90 36.42 -95.79
N GLU A 132 -46.04 35.46 -96.14
CA GLU A 132 -45.62 35.25 -97.54
C GLU A 132 -46.79 34.71 -98.39
N TYR A 133 -47.54 33.75 -97.83
CA TYR A 133 -48.72 33.18 -98.50
C TYR A 133 -49.79 34.25 -98.75
N SER A 134 -50.09 35.07 -97.74
CA SER A 134 -51.06 36.16 -97.87
C SER A 134 -50.55 37.30 -98.75
N ALA A 135 -49.26 37.63 -98.74
CA ALA A 135 -48.67 38.60 -99.65
C ALA A 135 -48.75 38.15 -101.12
N ARG A 136 -48.52 36.86 -101.42
CA ARG A 136 -48.73 36.30 -102.78
C ARG A 136 -50.18 36.34 -103.20
N LEU A 137 -51.09 36.05 -102.27
CA LEU A 137 -52.53 36.14 -102.52
C LEU A 137 -52.94 37.60 -102.80
N LEU A 138 -52.47 38.56 -102.00
CA LEU A 138 -52.73 39.98 -102.19
C LEU A 138 -52.08 40.52 -103.47
N PHE A 139 -50.90 40.05 -103.85
CA PHE A 139 -50.28 40.38 -105.13
C PHE A 139 -51.10 39.85 -106.29
N ALA A 140 -51.64 38.62 -106.21
CA ALA A 140 -52.59 38.09 -107.18
C ALA A 140 -53.87 38.92 -107.24
N ILE A 141 -54.35 39.44 -106.10
CA ILE A 141 -55.50 40.35 -106.02
C ILE A 141 -55.21 41.71 -106.65
N MET A 142 -54.04 42.28 -106.38
CA MET A 142 -53.63 43.58 -106.90
C MET A 142 -53.35 43.50 -108.41
N ALA A 143 -52.74 42.42 -108.89
CA ALA A 143 -52.56 42.14 -110.31
C ALA A 143 -53.91 42.02 -111.04
N ALA A 144 -54.90 41.42 -110.39
CA ALA A 144 -56.27 41.34 -110.93
C ALA A 144 -57.01 42.69 -110.90
N GLN A 145 -56.66 43.63 -110.03
CA GLN A 145 -57.21 44.99 -110.02
C GLN A 145 -56.53 45.94 -111.02
N ALA A 146 -55.24 45.77 -111.29
CA ALA A 146 -54.49 46.62 -112.22
C ALA A 146 -54.85 46.39 -113.70
N GLY A 147 -55.41 45.23 -114.03
CA GLY A 147 -56.05 44.95 -115.32
C GLY A 147 -57.55 45.17 -115.22
N ASN A 148 -58.12 46.05 -116.05
CA ASN A 148 -59.56 46.35 -116.07
C ASN A 148 -60.38 45.21 -116.70
N SER A 149 -60.39 44.03 -116.07
CA SER A 149 -61.23 42.88 -116.40
C SER A 149 -61.53 42.04 -115.15
N THR A 150 -62.81 41.90 -114.84
CA THR A 150 -63.39 41.06 -113.79
C THR A 150 -63.13 39.57 -114.00
N SER A 151 -62.24 38.96 -113.20
CA SER A 151 -62.42 37.65 -112.56
C SER A 151 -61.16 37.29 -111.78
N LEU A 152 -61.24 37.24 -110.45
CA LEU A 152 -60.17 36.72 -109.61
C LEU A 152 -60.17 35.19 -109.69
N ARG A 153 -59.53 34.62 -110.71
CA ARG A 153 -59.34 33.17 -110.77
C ARG A 153 -58.25 32.78 -109.78
N VAL A 154 -58.66 32.34 -108.59
CA VAL A 154 -57.81 31.47 -107.78
C VAL A 154 -57.66 30.17 -108.57
N PRO A 155 -56.48 29.81 -109.06
CA PRO A 155 -56.34 28.60 -109.87
C PRO A 155 -56.68 27.39 -109.01
N THR A 156 -57.64 26.59 -109.47
CA THR A 156 -57.65 25.16 -109.16
C THR A 156 -57.05 24.42 -110.36
N PRO A 157 -56.29 23.33 -110.16
CA PRO A 157 -55.32 22.88 -111.16
C PRO A 157 -55.83 22.41 -112.55
N ASP A 158 -57.14 22.17 -112.78
CA ASP A 158 -57.62 21.25 -113.86
C ASP A 158 -58.45 21.85 -115.03
N GLU A 159 -58.84 23.11 -115.03
CA GLU A 159 -59.87 23.65 -115.95
C GLU A 159 -59.32 24.33 -117.25
N PHE A 160 -58.74 23.58 -118.21
CA PHE A 160 -58.19 24.19 -119.46
C PHE A 160 -58.70 23.64 -120.81
N ALA A 161 -59.66 22.69 -120.90
CA ALA A 161 -59.93 21.99 -122.18
C ALA A 161 -61.42 21.76 -122.60
N ALA A 162 -61.83 22.43 -123.70
CA ALA A 162 -62.70 22.00 -124.83
C ALA A 162 -64.27 21.96 -124.80
N THR A 163 -64.92 22.49 -125.87
CA THR A 163 -66.38 22.38 -126.20
C THR A 163 -66.66 22.70 -127.70
N GLY A 164 -67.63 22.04 -128.40
CA GLY A 164 -68.25 22.58 -129.64
C GLY A 164 -68.85 21.58 -130.71
N PRO A 165 -70.20 21.41 -130.84
CA PRO A 165 -70.95 20.51 -131.77
C PRO A 165 -72.05 21.20 -132.68
N GLY A 166 -72.56 20.58 -133.77
CA GLY A 166 -73.62 21.24 -134.59
C GLY A 166 -74.35 20.57 -135.79
N SER A 167 -74.43 19.23 -135.96
CA SER A 167 -75.31 18.61 -137.00
C SER A 167 -76.49 17.89 -136.34
N GLN A 168 -77.22 18.63 -135.49
CA GLN A 168 -78.06 18.08 -134.43
C GLN A 168 -79.60 18.18 -134.55
N THR A 169 -80.26 17.84 -135.66
CA THR A 169 -81.74 17.90 -135.63
C THR A 169 -82.56 16.88 -136.43
N LEU A 170 -82.11 16.31 -137.55
CA LEU A 170 -82.95 15.39 -138.35
C LEU A 170 -82.39 13.97 -138.55
N TRP A 171 -81.08 13.78 -138.35
CA TRP A 171 -80.58 12.52 -137.80
C TRP A 171 -81.08 12.35 -136.36
N HIS A 172 -81.43 13.42 -135.65
CA HIS A 172 -81.67 13.35 -134.21
C HIS A 172 -82.93 12.61 -133.82
N GLU A 173 -83.95 12.45 -134.66
CA GLU A 173 -85.15 11.70 -134.24
C GLU A 173 -85.07 10.21 -134.58
N ASN A 174 -84.63 9.84 -135.79
CA ASN A 174 -84.40 8.43 -136.14
C ASN A 174 -83.11 7.88 -135.49
N ALA A 175 -82.05 8.68 -135.40
CA ALA A 175 -80.93 8.35 -134.53
C ALA A 175 -81.30 8.53 -133.06
N ALA A 176 -82.26 9.36 -132.60
CA ALA A 176 -82.69 9.29 -131.19
C ALA A 176 -83.42 7.99 -130.89
N LEU A 177 -84.25 7.47 -131.78
CA LEU A 177 -84.92 6.19 -131.56
C LEU A 177 -83.95 5.01 -131.66
N GLU A 178 -83.05 4.98 -132.64
CA GLU A 178 -81.99 3.96 -132.68
C GLU A 178 -80.97 4.14 -131.55
N HIS A 179 -80.67 5.38 -131.14
CA HIS A 179 -79.84 5.67 -129.98
C HIS A 179 -80.57 5.32 -128.68
N GLU A 180 -81.88 5.52 -128.55
CA GLU A 180 -82.68 5.08 -127.40
C GLU A 180 -82.71 3.57 -127.33
N ILE A 181 -82.93 2.87 -128.45
CA ILE A 181 -82.88 1.41 -128.49
C ILE A 181 -81.47 0.91 -128.18
N ALA A 182 -80.42 1.53 -128.73
CA ALA A 182 -79.03 1.19 -128.44
C ALA A 182 -78.63 1.55 -127.00
N VAL A 183 -79.15 2.64 -126.44
CA VAL A 183 -78.97 3.06 -125.05
C VAL A 183 -79.70 2.08 -124.13
N LEU A 184 -80.92 1.66 -124.46
CA LEU A 184 -81.65 0.63 -123.71
C LEU A 184 -80.95 -0.73 -123.77
N GLN A 185 -80.39 -1.12 -124.93
CA GLN A 185 -79.59 -2.34 -125.05
C GLN A 185 -78.28 -2.25 -124.25
N ARG A 186 -77.59 -1.11 -124.30
CA ARG A 186 -76.39 -0.84 -123.49
C ARG A 186 -76.73 -0.82 -122.01
N LEU A 187 -77.82 -0.18 -121.61
CA LEU A 187 -78.32 -0.14 -120.23
C LEU A 187 -78.66 -1.55 -119.74
N LYS A 188 -79.34 -2.36 -120.56
CA LYS A 188 -79.63 -3.76 -120.23
C LYS A 188 -78.36 -4.60 -120.12
N ALA A 189 -77.37 -4.39 -120.98
CA ALA A 189 -76.06 -5.04 -120.89
C ALA A 189 -75.28 -4.60 -119.63
N THR A 190 -75.31 -3.30 -119.29
CA THR A 190 -74.71 -2.80 -118.04
C THR A 190 -75.46 -3.31 -116.82
N GLU A 191 -76.78 -3.46 -116.89
CA GLU A 191 -77.57 -4.03 -115.80
C GLU A 191 -77.21 -5.51 -115.59
N GLN A 192 -77.08 -6.30 -116.65
CA GLN A 192 -76.63 -7.68 -116.57
C GLN A 192 -75.20 -7.76 -116.00
N ARG A 193 -74.28 -6.89 -116.45
CA ARG A 193 -72.92 -6.81 -115.91
C ARG A 193 -72.90 -6.45 -114.43
N LEU A 194 -73.70 -5.47 -114.01
CA LEU A 194 -73.84 -5.08 -112.60
C LEU A 194 -74.50 -6.19 -111.77
N ARG A 195 -75.40 -6.98 -112.35
CA ARG A 195 -75.95 -8.18 -111.68
C ARG A 195 -74.87 -9.24 -111.49
N THR A 196 -74.06 -9.52 -112.50
CA THR A 196 -72.94 -10.48 -112.35
C THR A 196 -71.89 -9.99 -111.36
N GLU A 197 -71.51 -8.70 -111.40
CA GLU A 197 -70.58 -8.11 -110.45
C GLU A 197 -71.16 -8.09 -109.02
N ARG A 198 -72.46 -7.84 -108.87
CA ARG A 198 -73.16 -7.96 -107.58
C ARG A 198 -73.11 -9.39 -107.06
N ASP A 199 -73.36 -10.38 -107.90
CA ASP A 199 -73.37 -11.78 -107.50
C ASP A 199 -71.96 -12.27 -107.12
N THR A 200 -70.91 -11.83 -107.84
CA THR A 200 -69.51 -12.13 -107.46
C THR A 200 -69.13 -11.47 -106.14
N VAL A 201 -69.45 -10.19 -105.96
CA VAL A 201 -69.19 -9.48 -104.70
C VAL A 201 -69.95 -10.14 -103.55
N ARG A 202 -71.17 -10.62 -103.78
CA ARG A 202 -71.94 -11.34 -102.75
C ARG A 202 -71.25 -12.65 -102.35
N VAL A 203 -70.72 -13.40 -103.31
CA VAL A 203 -69.94 -14.62 -103.03
C VAL A 203 -68.66 -14.28 -102.25
N ASP A 204 -67.94 -13.23 -102.64
CA ASP A 204 -66.73 -12.79 -101.96
C ASP A 204 -67.01 -12.31 -100.53
N VAL A 205 -68.11 -11.58 -100.32
CA VAL A 205 -68.56 -11.16 -98.98
C VAL A 205 -68.90 -12.37 -98.12
N LEU A 206 -69.59 -13.38 -98.65
CA LEU A 206 -69.88 -14.61 -97.91
C LEU A 206 -68.59 -15.36 -97.55
N LYS A 207 -67.63 -15.44 -98.48
CA LYS A 207 -66.34 -16.07 -98.22
C LYS A 207 -65.53 -15.32 -97.15
N LEU A 208 -65.49 -13.99 -97.22
CA LEU A 208 -64.84 -13.14 -96.21
C LEU A 208 -65.55 -13.20 -94.86
N GLN A 209 -66.87 -13.41 -94.83
CA GLN A 209 -67.61 -13.65 -93.59
C GLN A 209 -67.25 -15.00 -92.97
N GLU A 210 -67.13 -16.05 -93.79
CA GLU A 210 -66.69 -17.37 -93.34
C GLU A 210 -65.24 -17.35 -92.83
N GLU A 211 -64.33 -16.69 -93.57
CA GLU A 211 -62.94 -16.48 -93.13
C GLU A 211 -62.87 -15.66 -91.85
N ASN A 212 -63.66 -14.58 -91.70
CA ASN A 212 -63.74 -13.83 -90.44
C ASN A 212 -64.32 -14.67 -89.30
N ALA A 213 -65.32 -15.51 -89.56
CA ALA A 213 -65.87 -16.41 -88.56
C ALA A 213 -64.82 -17.44 -88.11
N ALA A 214 -64.05 -17.99 -89.05
CA ALA A 214 -62.95 -18.91 -88.78
C ALA A 214 -61.82 -18.24 -87.98
N LEU A 215 -61.44 -17.01 -88.32
CA LEU A 215 -60.43 -16.24 -87.57
C LEU A 215 -60.92 -15.91 -86.16
N ARG A 216 -62.20 -15.56 -85.99
CA ARG A 216 -62.80 -15.34 -84.66
C ARG A 216 -62.79 -16.62 -83.83
N ALA A 217 -63.09 -17.77 -84.42
CA ALA A 217 -63.02 -19.05 -83.73
C ALA A 217 -61.58 -19.39 -83.29
N LYS A 218 -60.59 -19.19 -84.16
CA LYS A 218 -59.17 -19.38 -83.82
C LYS A 218 -58.69 -18.41 -82.72
N ASN A 219 -59.10 -17.15 -82.77
CA ASN A 219 -58.77 -16.19 -81.72
C ASN A 219 -59.43 -16.57 -80.39
N ALA A 220 -60.67 -17.07 -80.40
CA ALA A 220 -61.33 -17.55 -79.19
C ALA A 220 -60.59 -18.74 -78.58
N GLU A 221 -60.14 -19.70 -79.40
CA GLU A 221 -59.33 -20.84 -78.94
C GLU A 221 -57.99 -20.39 -78.35
N GLN A 222 -57.29 -19.46 -78.99
CA GLN A 222 -56.04 -18.90 -78.45
C GLN A 222 -56.24 -18.22 -77.10
N VAL A 223 -57.30 -17.42 -76.95
CA VAL A 223 -57.62 -16.76 -75.68
C VAL A 223 -57.93 -17.78 -74.59
N ASP A 224 -58.60 -18.88 -74.92
CA ASP A 224 -58.88 -19.94 -73.95
C ASP A 224 -57.62 -20.75 -73.58
N VAL A 225 -56.72 -21.01 -74.54
CA VAL A 225 -55.40 -21.59 -74.28
C VAL A 225 -54.56 -20.67 -73.38
N GLU A 226 -54.56 -19.37 -73.64
CA GLU A 226 -53.84 -18.38 -72.83
C GLU A 226 -54.39 -18.30 -71.39
N LYS A 227 -55.72 -18.31 -71.23
CA LYS A 227 -56.37 -18.39 -69.91
C LYS A 227 -55.99 -19.67 -69.17
N GLN A 228 -55.98 -20.82 -69.85
CA GLN A 228 -55.59 -22.09 -69.24
C GLN A 228 -54.12 -22.10 -68.82
N LEU A 229 -53.23 -21.53 -69.63
CA LEU A 229 -51.81 -21.41 -69.31
C LEU A 229 -51.59 -20.50 -68.09
N ASN A 230 -52.22 -19.33 -68.07
CA ASN A 230 -52.12 -18.38 -66.94
C ASN A 230 -52.67 -18.98 -65.63
N LEU A 231 -53.74 -19.78 -65.71
CA LEU A 231 -54.28 -20.50 -64.58
C LEU A 231 -53.35 -21.61 -64.08
N ALA A 232 -52.66 -22.32 -64.98
CA ALA A 232 -51.67 -23.33 -64.61
C ALA A 232 -50.42 -22.72 -63.96
N VAL A 233 -49.90 -21.62 -64.51
CA VAL A 233 -48.74 -20.88 -63.97
C VAL A 233 -49.05 -20.32 -62.57
N SER A 234 -50.22 -19.71 -62.39
CA SER A 234 -50.63 -19.19 -61.07
C SER A 234 -50.87 -20.29 -60.03
N ARG A 235 -51.39 -21.47 -60.44
CA ARG A 235 -51.49 -22.64 -59.55
C ARG A 235 -50.10 -23.15 -59.14
N GLY A 236 -49.18 -23.29 -60.09
CA GLY A 236 -47.80 -23.73 -59.83
C GLY A 236 -47.01 -22.77 -58.93
N ALA A 237 -47.15 -21.45 -59.14
CA ALA A 237 -46.56 -20.43 -58.27
C ALA A 237 -47.13 -20.49 -56.84
N ASN A 238 -48.44 -20.68 -56.70
CA ASN A 238 -49.08 -20.83 -55.38
C ASN A 238 -48.67 -22.11 -54.64
N THR A 239 -48.42 -23.23 -55.35
CA THR A 239 -47.90 -24.45 -54.72
C THR A 239 -46.45 -24.26 -54.26
N ALA A 240 -45.60 -23.64 -55.08
CA ALA A 240 -44.20 -23.37 -54.71
C ALA A 240 -44.07 -22.43 -53.51
N LEU A 241 -44.88 -21.36 -53.45
CA LEU A 241 -44.93 -20.45 -52.30
C LEU A 241 -45.43 -21.15 -51.03
N ARG A 242 -46.45 -22.03 -51.15
CA ARG A 242 -46.91 -22.83 -50.00
C ARG A 242 -45.81 -23.77 -49.49
N ASP A 243 -45.11 -24.45 -50.38
CA ASP A 243 -44.01 -25.35 -50.01
C ASP A 243 -42.86 -24.59 -49.33
N GLN A 244 -42.55 -23.37 -49.81
CA GLN A 244 -41.58 -22.48 -49.17
C GLN A 244 -42.05 -22.00 -47.79
N VAL A 245 -43.32 -21.64 -47.62
CA VAL A 245 -43.88 -21.29 -46.30
C VAL A 245 -43.82 -22.49 -45.35
N VAL A 246 -44.09 -23.71 -45.83
CA VAL A 246 -43.99 -24.93 -45.02
C VAL A 246 -42.54 -25.22 -44.66
N SER A 247 -41.57 -25.05 -45.57
CA SER A 247 -40.16 -25.26 -45.28
C SER A 247 -39.61 -24.24 -44.28
N LEU A 248 -39.96 -22.95 -44.44
CA LEU A 248 -39.61 -21.89 -43.49
C LEU A 248 -40.24 -22.12 -42.12
N ARG A 249 -41.50 -22.53 -42.05
CA ARG A 249 -42.15 -22.91 -40.77
C ARG A 249 -41.44 -24.08 -40.10
N ARG A 250 -41.04 -25.11 -40.86
CA ARG A 250 -40.24 -26.22 -40.32
C ARG A 250 -38.91 -25.73 -39.77
N GLN A 251 -38.18 -24.91 -40.52
CA GLN A 251 -36.93 -24.30 -40.05
C GLN A 251 -37.12 -23.47 -38.77
N GLN A 252 -38.18 -22.67 -38.72
CA GLN A 252 -38.54 -21.89 -37.54
C GLN A 252 -38.84 -22.79 -36.35
N THR A 253 -39.64 -23.85 -36.52
CA THR A 253 -39.91 -24.80 -35.42
C THR A 253 -38.65 -25.53 -34.93
N THR A 254 -37.72 -25.86 -35.82
CA THR A 254 -36.43 -26.47 -35.42
C THR A 254 -35.54 -25.47 -34.68
N SER A 255 -35.54 -24.20 -35.10
CA SER A 255 -34.82 -23.12 -34.42
C SER A 255 -35.41 -22.84 -33.04
N ASP A 256 -36.75 -22.80 -32.92
CA ASP A 256 -37.44 -22.60 -31.64
C ASP A 256 -37.22 -23.78 -30.69
N ALA A 257 -37.20 -25.01 -31.21
CA ALA A 257 -36.86 -26.19 -30.43
C ALA A 257 -35.42 -26.13 -29.91
N ALA A 258 -34.45 -25.74 -30.75
CA ALA A 258 -33.06 -25.53 -30.34
C ALA A 258 -32.93 -24.42 -29.29
N ALA A 259 -33.60 -23.29 -29.48
CA ALA A 259 -33.61 -22.20 -28.50
C ALA A 259 -34.19 -22.63 -27.14
N ASN A 260 -35.27 -23.43 -27.16
CA ASN A 260 -35.86 -23.97 -25.94
C ASN A 260 -34.95 -24.99 -25.26
N GLN A 261 -34.20 -25.80 -26.03
CA GLN A 261 -33.18 -26.68 -25.48
C GLN A 261 -32.07 -25.88 -24.78
N MET A 262 -31.53 -24.85 -25.44
CA MET A 262 -30.50 -23.98 -24.86
C MET A 262 -30.98 -23.28 -23.58
N ARG A 263 -32.25 -22.85 -23.52
CA ARG A 263 -32.83 -22.28 -22.30
C ARG A 263 -32.89 -23.29 -21.15
N ARG A 264 -33.23 -24.55 -21.43
CA ARG A 264 -33.24 -25.62 -20.41
C ARG A 264 -31.83 -25.92 -19.92
N GLU A 265 -30.87 -26.05 -20.83
CA GLU A 265 -29.47 -26.28 -20.49
C GLU A 265 -28.93 -25.11 -19.65
N LYS A 266 -29.20 -23.87 -20.06
CA LYS A 266 -28.86 -22.67 -19.28
C LYS A 266 -29.47 -22.73 -17.87
N ALA A 267 -30.76 -23.05 -17.73
CA ALA A 267 -31.40 -23.16 -16.42
C ALA A 267 -30.74 -24.23 -15.54
N THR A 268 -30.38 -25.39 -16.12
CA THR A 268 -29.65 -26.44 -15.38
C THR A 268 -28.26 -26.00 -14.94
N LEU A 269 -27.55 -25.23 -15.79
CA LEU A 269 -26.24 -24.68 -15.45
C LEU A 269 -26.34 -23.60 -14.38
N GLU A 270 -27.35 -22.73 -14.45
CA GLU A 270 -27.62 -21.72 -13.42
C GLU A 270 -27.91 -22.37 -12.06
N GLU A 271 -28.68 -23.46 -12.05
CA GLU A 271 -28.93 -24.24 -10.83
C GLU A 271 -27.64 -24.90 -10.30
N GLN A 272 -26.80 -25.45 -11.18
CA GLN A 272 -25.49 -25.99 -10.79
C GLN A 272 -24.57 -24.92 -10.20
N VAL A 273 -24.52 -23.73 -10.81
CA VAL A 273 -23.73 -22.61 -10.31
C VAL A 273 -24.27 -22.13 -8.95
N ALA A 274 -25.59 -22.05 -8.78
CA ALA A 274 -26.20 -21.69 -7.50
C ALA A 274 -25.87 -22.72 -6.40
N ASN A 275 -25.92 -24.02 -6.73
CA ASN A 275 -25.53 -25.08 -5.81
C ASN A 275 -24.04 -25.05 -5.47
N MET A 276 -23.17 -24.76 -6.44
CA MET A 276 -21.74 -24.56 -6.21
C MET A 276 -21.49 -23.37 -5.29
N ARG A 277 -22.18 -22.23 -5.50
CA ARG A 277 -22.09 -21.05 -4.64
C ARG A 277 -22.50 -21.37 -3.20
N ARG A 278 -23.63 -22.04 -3.01
CA ARG A 278 -24.07 -22.48 -1.67
C ARG A 278 -23.04 -23.37 -0.99
N ARG A 279 -22.46 -24.36 -1.70
CA ARG A 279 -21.38 -25.19 -1.14
C ARG A 279 -20.15 -24.37 -0.77
N THR A 280 -19.74 -23.42 -1.61
CA THR A 280 -18.60 -22.55 -1.27
C THR A 280 -18.89 -21.62 -0.09
N GLU A 281 -20.14 -21.18 0.08
CA GLU A 281 -20.57 -20.39 1.24
C GLU A 281 -20.61 -21.24 2.51
N GLU A 282 -21.08 -22.48 2.43
CA GLU A 282 -21.04 -23.46 3.52
C GLU A 282 -19.59 -23.78 3.93
N ASP A 283 -18.71 -24.00 2.96
CA ASP A 283 -17.27 -24.21 3.19
C ASP A 283 -16.61 -22.94 3.78
N ALA A 284 -16.99 -21.75 3.32
CA ALA A 284 -16.53 -20.49 3.91
C ALA A 284 -17.02 -20.31 5.35
N ALA A 285 -18.27 -20.68 5.65
CA ALA A 285 -18.84 -20.60 6.98
C ALA A 285 -18.18 -21.61 7.95
N THR A 286 -17.94 -22.84 7.49
CA THR A 286 -17.23 -23.86 8.30
C THR A 286 -15.79 -23.45 8.56
N THR A 287 -15.06 -22.93 7.56
CA THR A 287 -13.69 -22.43 7.78
C THR A 287 -13.66 -21.21 8.69
N ALA A 288 -14.64 -20.30 8.62
CA ALA A 288 -14.77 -19.18 9.56
C ALA A 288 -15.00 -19.66 11.00
N ARG A 289 -15.87 -20.66 11.19
CA ARG A 289 -16.11 -21.28 12.50
C ARG A 289 -14.85 -21.92 13.08
N LEU A 290 -14.12 -22.70 12.27
CA LEU A 290 -12.86 -23.32 12.69
C LEU A 290 -11.77 -22.28 13.02
N ARG A 291 -11.74 -21.13 12.33
CA ARG A 291 -10.83 -20.03 12.68
C ARG A 291 -11.16 -19.45 14.06
N LEU A 292 -12.44 -19.20 14.36
CA LEU A 292 -12.85 -18.71 15.66
C LEU A 292 -12.53 -19.71 16.78
N GLU A 293 -12.75 -21.00 16.55
CA GLU A 293 -12.39 -22.06 17.49
C GLU A 293 -10.87 -22.11 17.73
N ASN A 294 -10.05 -22.01 16.67
CA ASN A 294 -8.59 -21.94 16.82
C ASN A 294 -8.13 -20.71 17.60
N ILE A 295 -8.79 -19.56 17.44
CA ILE A 295 -8.50 -18.35 18.23
C ILE A 295 -8.86 -18.60 19.70
N ALA A 296 -10.02 -19.21 19.98
CA ALA A 296 -10.43 -19.55 21.34
C ALA A 296 -9.45 -20.54 22.00
N LEU A 297 -9.11 -21.63 21.31
CA LEU A 297 -8.09 -22.59 21.77
C LEU A 297 -6.72 -21.93 21.96
N GLY A 298 -6.34 -20.99 21.08
CA GLY A 298 -5.11 -20.21 21.23
C GLY A 298 -5.10 -19.37 22.51
N ASN A 299 -6.23 -18.74 22.85
CA ASN A 299 -6.40 -18.00 24.09
C ASN A 299 -6.34 -18.92 25.32
N ASP A 300 -6.99 -20.09 25.27
CA ASP A 300 -6.95 -21.08 26.34
C ASP A 300 -5.53 -21.63 26.56
N ILE A 301 -4.77 -21.85 25.49
CA ILE A 301 -3.35 -22.23 25.61
C ILE A 301 -2.54 -21.10 26.27
N ALA A 302 -2.82 -19.84 25.94
CA ALA A 302 -2.14 -18.71 26.54
C ALA A 302 -2.46 -18.55 28.04
N THR A 303 -3.71 -18.75 28.45
CA THR A 303 -4.12 -18.73 29.87
C THR A 303 -3.46 -19.89 30.63
N LEU A 304 -3.50 -21.10 30.10
CA LEU A 304 -2.83 -22.26 30.70
C LEU A 304 -1.31 -22.06 30.83
N ARG A 305 -0.67 -21.41 29.85
CA ARG A 305 0.76 -21.07 29.94
C ARG A 305 1.06 -20.07 31.05
N ARG A 306 0.21 -19.05 31.25
CA ARG A 306 0.35 -18.10 32.36
C ARG A 306 0.17 -18.80 33.70
N GLN A 307 -0.88 -19.61 33.84
CA GLN A 307 -1.12 -20.37 35.06
C GLN A 307 0.06 -21.29 35.39
N LYS A 308 0.60 -21.99 34.39
CA LYS A 308 1.81 -22.81 34.57
C LYS A 308 3.03 -21.99 35.03
N GLN A 309 3.20 -20.76 34.54
CA GLN A 309 4.29 -19.88 34.97
C GLN A 309 4.09 -19.42 36.43
N GLU A 310 2.85 -19.09 36.81
CA GLU A 310 2.48 -18.75 38.18
C GLU A 310 2.73 -19.95 39.12
N ASP A 311 2.30 -21.15 38.75
CA ASP A 311 2.55 -22.38 39.49
C ASP A 311 4.05 -22.69 39.61
N ALA A 312 4.83 -22.47 38.55
CA ALA A 312 6.29 -22.64 38.62
C ALA A 312 6.94 -21.62 39.58
N ALA A 313 6.43 -20.38 39.61
CA ALA A 313 6.90 -19.34 40.52
C ALA A 313 6.54 -19.67 41.98
N THR A 314 5.31 -20.16 42.24
CA THR A 314 4.89 -20.58 43.58
C THR A 314 5.71 -21.78 44.06
N ILE A 315 5.92 -22.80 43.22
CA ILE A 315 6.79 -23.94 43.54
C ILE A 315 8.21 -23.49 43.86
N SER A 316 8.76 -22.57 43.07
CA SER A 316 10.11 -22.02 43.31
C SER A 316 10.18 -21.25 44.62
N SER A 317 9.13 -20.51 45.00
CA SER A 317 9.06 -19.82 46.29
C SER A 317 8.99 -20.81 47.45
N LEU A 318 8.12 -21.81 47.37
CA LEU A 318 7.96 -22.87 48.37
C LEU A 318 9.26 -23.66 48.55
N ARG A 319 9.99 -23.93 47.47
CA ARG A 319 11.28 -24.59 47.54
C ARG A 319 12.29 -23.76 48.34
N ARG A 320 12.41 -22.45 48.05
CA ARG A 320 13.28 -21.55 48.81
C ARG A 320 12.89 -21.49 50.29
N ASP A 321 11.60 -21.44 50.60
CA ASP A 321 11.13 -21.43 51.98
C ASP A 321 11.38 -22.77 52.69
N SER A 322 11.26 -23.89 51.97
CA SER A 322 11.62 -25.21 52.49
C SER A 322 13.13 -25.34 52.78
N GLU A 323 13.98 -24.77 51.92
CA GLU A 323 15.44 -24.71 52.12
C GLU A 323 15.78 -23.85 53.34
N ARG A 324 15.14 -22.68 53.49
CA ARG A 324 15.28 -21.83 54.68
C ARG A 324 14.86 -22.55 55.97
N LEU A 325 13.76 -23.30 55.93
CA LEU A 325 13.31 -24.10 57.06
C LEU A 325 14.30 -25.22 57.39
N ALA A 326 14.85 -25.91 56.38
CA ALA A 326 15.88 -26.92 56.59
C ALA A 326 17.15 -26.32 57.20
N GLU A 327 17.61 -25.17 56.69
CA GLU A 327 18.72 -24.42 57.28
C GLU A 327 18.45 -24.01 58.73
N PHE A 328 17.22 -23.57 59.04
CA PHE A 328 16.83 -23.21 60.39
C PHE A 328 16.90 -24.42 61.34
N VAL A 329 16.36 -25.57 60.91
CA VAL A 329 16.39 -26.82 61.69
C VAL A 329 17.82 -27.29 61.93
N GLU A 330 18.68 -27.25 60.91
CA GLU A 330 20.11 -27.59 61.08
C GLU A 330 20.83 -26.61 62.00
N ARG A 331 20.52 -25.31 61.90
CA ARG A 331 21.06 -24.30 62.83
C ARG A 331 20.68 -24.60 64.27
N GLU A 332 19.42 -24.96 64.52
CA GLU A 332 18.96 -25.35 65.86
C GLU A 332 19.65 -26.62 66.35
N ARG A 333 19.83 -27.63 65.49
CA ARG A 333 20.56 -28.86 65.85
C ARG A 333 21.99 -28.54 66.28
N LEU A 334 22.72 -27.75 65.48
CA LEU A 334 24.08 -27.32 65.79
C LEU A 334 24.14 -26.51 67.09
N TRP A 335 23.16 -25.62 67.31
CA TRP A 335 23.06 -24.86 68.56
C TRP A 335 22.85 -25.75 69.78
N ARG A 336 21.97 -26.76 69.69
CA ARG A 336 21.75 -27.72 70.78
C ARG A 336 23.00 -28.55 71.04
N GLN A 337 23.70 -28.97 69.99
CA GLN A 337 24.96 -29.70 70.12
C GLN A 337 26.03 -28.83 70.78
N ALA A 338 26.27 -27.62 70.28
CA ALA A 338 27.23 -26.68 70.85
C ALA A 338 26.92 -26.34 72.31
N ARG A 339 25.64 -26.24 72.68
CA ARG A 339 25.22 -26.04 74.07
C ARG A 339 25.55 -27.26 74.95
N SER A 340 25.26 -28.47 74.47
CA SER A 340 25.64 -29.71 75.17
C SER A 340 27.15 -29.81 75.34
N ASP A 341 27.92 -29.50 74.29
CA ASP A 341 29.39 -29.52 74.32
C ASP A 341 29.93 -28.48 75.31
N LEU A 342 29.36 -27.27 75.35
CA LEU A 342 29.69 -26.25 76.36
C LEU A 342 29.38 -26.72 77.78
N GLU A 343 28.24 -27.37 78.00
CA GLU A 343 27.88 -27.93 79.32
C GLU A 343 28.81 -29.06 79.74
N GLN A 344 29.26 -29.90 78.79
CA GLN A 344 30.28 -30.93 79.05
C GLN A 344 31.62 -30.31 79.42
N LEU A 345 32.13 -29.36 78.62
CA LEU A 345 33.36 -28.64 78.90
C LEU A 345 33.30 -27.91 80.25
N HIS A 346 32.15 -27.31 80.59
CA HIS A 346 31.97 -26.66 81.89
C HIS A 346 32.05 -27.66 83.05
N ARG A 347 31.46 -28.85 82.90
CA ARG A 347 31.55 -29.94 83.90
C ARG A 347 32.98 -30.46 84.04
N GLU A 348 33.66 -30.72 82.93
CA GLU A 348 35.07 -31.15 82.94
C GLU A 348 35.97 -30.10 83.60
N TRP A 349 35.76 -28.82 83.29
CA TRP A 349 36.49 -27.72 83.91
C TRP A 349 36.22 -27.63 85.42
N GLN A 350 34.97 -27.79 85.85
CA GLN A 350 34.62 -27.86 87.28
C GLN A 350 35.30 -29.03 87.98
N GLU A 351 35.29 -30.22 87.38
CA GLU A 351 35.96 -31.40 87.94
C GLU A 351 37.47 -31.20 88.01
N ARG A 352 38.08 -30.63 86.97
CA ARG A 352 39.51 -30.28 86.98
C ARG A 352 39.85 -29.34 88.12
N ILE A 353 39.04 -28.30 88.35
CA ILE A 353 39.24 -27.40 89.49
C ILE A 353 39.11 -28.16 90.81
N ARG A 354 38.08 -28.99 90.98
CA ARG A 354 37.92 -29.78 92.22
C ARG A 354 39.12 -30.69 92.47
N VAL A 355 39.60 -31.40 91.44
CA VAL A 355 40.77 -32.28 91.55
C VAL A 355 42.04 -31.49 91.82
N GLU A 356 42.25 -30.36 91.14
CA GLU A 356 43.39 -29.47 91.38
C GLU A 356 43.36 -28.88 92.80
N GLU A 357 42.18 -28.48 93.30
CA GLU A 357 41.98 -28.00 94.67
C GLU A 357 42.19 -29.10 95.71
N GLU A 358 41.66 -30.30 95.52
CA GLU A 358 41.89 -31.44 96.41
C GLU A 358 43.36 -31.85 96.42
N ALA A 359 44.01 -31.87 95.25
CA ALA A 359 45.44 -32.11 95.14
C ALA A 359 46.25 -31.00 95.81
N ALA A 360 45.85 -29.73 95.67
CA ALA A 360 46.45 -28.60 96.37
C ALA A 360 46.29 -28.71 97.89
N ARG A 361 45.09 -29.08 98.39
CA ARG A 361 44.86 -29.35 99.82
C ARG A 361 45.74 -30.48 100.33
N LYS A 362 45.84 -31.60 99.59
CA LYS A 362 46.74 -32.72 99.94
C LYS A 362 48.21 -32.27 99.95
N ARG A 363 48.65 -31.48 98.97
CA ARG A 363 50.00 -30.90 98.93
C ARG A 363 50.24 -29.92 100.08
N GLU A 364 49.26 -29.09 100.44
CA GLU A 364 49.32 -28.16 101.57
C GLU A 364 49.44 -28.92 102.89
N GLU A 365 48.62 -29.94 103.10
CA GLU A 365 48.68 -30.82 104.28
C GLU A 365 50.01 -31.57 104.35
N GLN A 366 50.51 -32.08 103.22
CA GLN A 366 51.82 -32.72 103.15
C GLN A 366 52.93 -31.72 103.49
N ARG A 367 52.93 -30.53 102.90
CA ARG A 367 53.88 -29.46 103.24
C ARG A 367 53.79 -29.07 104.71
N ARG A 368 52.58 -29.03 105.31
CA ARG A 368 52.39 -28.78 106.75
C ARG A 368 52.97 -29.89 107.62
N ARG A 369 52.79 -31.16 107.24
CA ARG A 369 53.41 -32.31 107.92
C ARG A 369 54.94 -32.28 107.80
N GLU A 370 55.46 -31.97 106.62
CA GLU A 370 56.90 -31.85 106.37
C GLU A 370 57.51 -30.65 107.12
N THR A 371 56.87 -29.48 107.12
CA THR A 371 57.34 -28.31 107.89
C THR A 371 57.26 -28.53 109.40
N THR A 372 56.22 -29.18 109.91
CA THR A 372 56.16 -29.53 111.34
C THR A 372 57.20 -30.58 111.73
N ALA A 373 57.47 -31.58 110.87
CA ALA A 373 58.56 -32.53 111.07
C ALA A 373 59.94 -31.86 110.99
N PHE A 374 60.13 -30.97 110.03
CA PHE A 374 61.35 -30.17 109.86
C PHE A 374 61.59 -29.26 111.07
N ASN A 375 60.57 -28.56 111.58
CA ASN A 375 60.72 -27.72 112.77
C ASN A 375 61.10 -28.52 114.02
N ARG A 376 60.62 -29.78 114.15
CA ARG A 376 61.04 -30.68 115.23
C ARG A 376 62.51 -31.08 115.12
N LEU A 377 63.01 -31.29 113.89
CA LEU A 377 64.42 -31.58 113.60
C LEU A 377 65.30 -30.32 113.70
N SER A 378 64.81 -29.16 113.26
CA SER A 378 65.50 -27.86 113.33
C SER A 378 65.65 -27.38 114.77
N GLY A 379 64.67 -27.65 115.64
CA GLY A 379 64.81 -27.40 117.08
C GLY A 379 66.00 -28.15 117.72
N GLN A 380 66.45 -29.27 117.13
CA GLN A 380 67.70 -29.93 117.54
C GLN A 380 68.95 -29.23 116.98
N TRP A 381 68.87 -28.63 115.78
CA TRP A 381 69.99 -27.91 115.15
C TRP A 381 70.17 -26.47 115.67
N ASP A 382 69.10 -25.81 116.12
CA ASP A 382 69.16 -24.48 116.73
C ASP A 382 69.78 -24.51 118.13
N ALA A 383 69.75 -25.67 118.82
CA ALA A 383 70.51 -25.91 120.05
C ALA A 383 72.03 -26.04 119.81
N LEU A 384 72.46 -26.36 118.58
CA LEU A 384 73.87 -26.48 118.18
C LEU A 384 74.47 -25.18 117.62
N ARG A 385 73.64 -24.19 117.26
CA ARG A 385 74.05 -22.96 116.56
C ARG A 385 74.29 -21.76 117.49
N GLN A 386 74.02 -21.88 118.79
CA GLN A 386 74.26 -20.81 119.78
C GLN A 386 75.71 -20.71 120.27
N SER A 387 76.62 -21.55 119.78
CA SER A 387 78.06 -21.39 119.92
C SER A 387 78.64 -20.63 118.71
N SER A 388 79.34 -19.53 118.99
CA SER A 388 80.12 -18.70 118.05
C SER A 388 79.43 -17.42 117.50
N THR A 389 79.50 -16.43 118.37
CA THR A 389 79.65 -14.95 118.25
C THR A 389 79.97 -14.24 116.92
N GLN A 390 79.36 -13.04 116.80
CA GLN A 390 79.84 -11.71 116.33
C GLN A 390 80.06 -11.47 114.81
N THR A 391 79.30 -10.60 114.10
CA THR A 391 79.28 -9.09 114.01
C THR A 391 80.59 -8.45 113.54
N PRO A 392 80.63 -7.20 112.98
CA PRO A 392 79.79 -6.51 111.99
C PRO A 392 80.60 -5.58 111.00
N ASP A 393 79.87 -4.87 110.12
CA ASP A 393 80.06 -3.48 109.61
C ASP A 393 81.35 -3.02 108.86
N ALA A 394 81.19 -2.45 107.65
CA ALA A 394 82.20 -1.58 107.01
C ALA A 394 81.62 -0.64 105.93
N THR A 395 82.22 0.55 105.86
CA THR A 395 81.89 1.79 105.14
C THR A 395 81.90 1.72 103.60
N LEU A 396 81.04 2.50 102.94
CA LEU A 396 80.83 2.49 101.48
C LEU A 396 81.87 3.33 100.70
N THR A 397 82.30 2.80 99.55
CA THR A 397 83.29 3.35 98.60
C THR A 397 82.71 4.40 97.63
N PRO A 398 83.52 5.29 97.00
CA PRO A 398 83.03 6.35 96.08
C PRO A 398 82.18 5.85 94.90
N ARG A 399 82.41 4.61 94.44
CA ARG A 399 81.59 3.94 93.43
C ARG A 399 80.22 3.52 93.96
N GLN A 400 80.14 3.06 95.20
CA GLN A 400 78.88 2.76 95.88
C GLN A 400 78.08 4.05 96.17
N GLN A 401 78.74 5.21 96.29
CA GLN A 401 78.08 6.52 96.32
C GLN A 401 77.49 6.93 94.95
N TYR A 402 78.20 6.72 93.84
CA TYR A 402 77.65 6.92 92.48
C TYR A 402 76.44 6.00 92.22
N GLU A 403 76.51 4.73 92.62
CA GLU A 403 75.41 3.78 92.45
C GLU A 403 74.20 4.09 93.35
N THR A 404 74.41 4.59 94.57
CA THR A 404 73.32 5.06 95.44
C THR A 404 72.65 6.34 94.93
N VAL A 405 73.40 7.32 94.40
CA VAL A 405 72.81 8.55 93.81
C VAL A 405 71.96 8.21 92.57
N TRP A 406 72.45 7.32 91.71
CA TRP A 406 71.75 6.86 90.51
C TRP A 406 70.59 5.89 90.84
N SER A 407 70.43 5.41 92.07
CA SER A 407 69.28 4.57 92.46
C SER A 407 68.28 5.30 93.36
N GLN A 408 68.72 6.26 94.18
CA GLN A 408 67.87 6.96 95.15
C GLN A 408 67.35 8.33 94.65
N ARG A 409 68.02 9.04 93.73
CA ARG A 409 67.68 10.44 93.36
C ARG A 409 67.00 10.67 92.01
N LEU A 410 66.70 9.61 91.25
CA LEU A 410 65.80 9.70 90.07
C LEU A 410 64.38 9.17 90.38
N CYS A 411 63.99 9.26 91.65
CA CYS A 411 62.63 9.16 92.16
C CYS A 411 62.42 10.25 93.25
N PRO A 412 61.21 10.80 93.44
CA PRO A 412 60.91 12.20 93.16
C PRO A 412 60.93 13.11 94.41
N SER A 413 61.69 14.21 94.37
CA SER A 413 61.42 15.35 95.28
C SER A 413 62.02 16.69 94.80
N SER A 414 63.08 16.72 93.99
CA SER A 414 63.65 17.97 93.44
C SER A 414 64.28 17.78 92.06
N LYS A 415 64.13 18.77 91.16
CA LYS A 415 64.73 18.76 89.82
C LYS A 415 66.23 19.05 89.91
N LEU A 416 67.06 18.28 89.21
CA LEU A 416 68.51 18.38 89.17
C LEU A 416 68.97 19.45 88.16
N THR A 417 70.01 20.21 88.50
CA THR A 417 70.75 21.10 87.59
C THR A 417 71.93 20.38 86.95
N PHE A 418 72.49 20.92 85.86
CA PHE A 418 73.57 20.30 85.09
C PHE A 418 74.79 19.85 85.93
N ASP A 419 75.19 20.65 86.93
CA ASP A 419 76.37 20.37 87.78
C ASP A 419 76.10 19.31 88.86
N ALA A 420 74.83 19.10 89.23
CA ALA A 420 74.42 18.10 90.22
C ALA A 420 74.07 16.75 89.59
N PHE A 421 74.13 16.63 88.27
CA PHE A 421 73.81 15.41 87.55
C PHE A 421 74.94 14.37 87.70
N PRO A 422 74.64 13.07 87.94
CA PRO A 422 75.65 12.06 88.23
C PRO A 422 76.43 11.65 86.97
N TRP A 423 77.47 12.41 86.64
CA TRP A 423 78.38 12.11 85.54
C TRP A 423 79.35 10.97 85.92
N PRO A 424 79.74 10.09 84.98
CA PRO A 424 80.63 8.96 85.23
C PRO A 424 82.10 9.42 85.28
N VAL A 425 82.39 10.40 86.13
CA VAL A 425 83.72 10.99 86.35
C VAL A 425 83.84 11.31 87.85
N ALA A 426 85.05 11.30 88.40
CA ALA A 426 85.30 11.72 89.77
C ALA A 426 84.79 13.15 90.05
N PRO A 427 84.28 13.44 91.26
CA PRO A 427 83.72 14.75 91.60
C PRO A 427 84.80 15.84 91.49
N GLY A 428 84.55 16.88 90.65
CA GLY A 428 85.44 18.04 90.49
C GLY A 428 86.07 18.21 89.09
N THR A 429 85.96 17.22 88.20
CA THR A 429 86.46 17.31 86.81
C THR A 429 85.34 17.59 85.83
N GLN A 430 85.32 18.80 85.24
CA GLN A 430 84.30 19.20 84.26
C GLN A 430 84.61 18.80 82.80
N ILE A 431 85.68 18.05 82.53
CA ILE A 431 86.06 17.62 81.17
C ILE A 431 85.91 16.11 81.04
N ILE A 432 85.05 15.65 80.13
CA ILE A 432 84.85 14.22 79.84
C ILE A 432 85.88 13.79 78.78
N SER A 433 86.84 12.95 79.18
CA SER A 433 87.76 12.29 78.25
C SER A 433 87.62 10.78 78.38
N THR A 434 87.95 10.03 77.32
CA THR A 434 87.86 8.57 77.31
C THR A 434 88.66 7.92 78.43
N ALA A 435 89.80 8.50 78.81
CA ALA A 435 90.65 7.99 79.89
C ALA A 435 90.02 8.21 81.28
N ALA A 436 89.40 9.37 81.52
CA ALA A 436 88.77 9.68 82.81
C ALA A 436 87.55 8.78 83.10
N VAL A 437 86.75 8.50 82.07
CA VAL A 437 85.58 7.61 82.17
C VAL A 437 86.03 6.15 82.36
N GLU A 438 87.12 5.73 81.72
CA GLU A 438 87.70 4.40 81.88
C GLU A 438 88.22 4.18 83.31
N THR A 439 89.02 5.11 83.84
CA THR A 439 89.57 5.01 85.20
C THR A 439 88.48 4.98 86.26
N PHE A 440 87.39 5.75 86.11
CA PHE A 440 86.32 5.79 87.12
C PHE A 440 85.39 4.57 87.07
N LEU A 441 84.98 4.11 85.87
CA LEU A 441 84.01 3.02 85.73
C LEU A 441 84.64 1.62 85.83
N LEU A 442 85.92 1.49 85.44
CA LEU A 442 86.64 0.21 85.43
C LEU A 442 87.61 0.05 86.60
N ASP A 443 87.64 1.00 87.54
CA ASP A 443 88.39 0.84 88.80
C ASP A 443 87.89 -0.43 89.53
N GLY A 444 88.81 -1.36 89.79
CA GLY A 444 88.52 -2.64 90.43
C GLY A 444 87.76 -3.68 89.59
N VAL A 445 87.56 -3.49 88.28
CA VAL A 445 86.83 -4.46 87.42
C VAL A 445 87.78 -5.40 86.68
N GLU A 446 87.59 -6.71 86.87
CA GLU A 446 88.31 -7.78 86.17
C GLU A 446 88.21 -7.66 84.64
N ALA A 447 89.33 -7.88 83.95
CA ALA A 447 89.44 -7.74 82.50
C ALA A 447 88.37 -8.53 81.71
N SER A 448 88.02 -9.73 82.18
CA SER A 448 86.99 -10.61 81.60
C SER A 448 85.58 -10.00 81.62
N ARG A 449 85.28 -9.14 82.59
CA ARG A 449 83.95 -8.53 82.79
C ARG A 449 83.85 -7.09 82.32
N ARG A 450 84.97 -6.46 81.93
CA ARG A 450 85.00 -5.06 81.44
C ARG A 450 84.05 -4.84 80.27
N LYS A 451 84.03 -5.75 79.29
CA LYS A 451 83.14 -5.65 78.12
C LYS A 451 81.65 -5.68 78.50
N GLN A 452 81.29 -6.47 79.50
CA GLN A 452 79.91 -6.54 80.00
C GLN A 452 79.54 -5.29 80.82
N ALA A 453 80.48 -4.77 81.62
CA ALA A 453 80.29 -3.52 82.37
C ALA A 453 80.14 -2.30 81.44
N ILE A 454 80.90 -2.23 80.34
CA ILE A 454 80.77 -1.16 79.35
C ILE A 454 79.41 -1.26 78.63
N ARG A 455 78.96 -2.47 78.26
CA ARG A 455 77.63 -2.67 77.64
C ARG A 455 76.48 -2.29 78.56
N SER A 456 76.55 -2.61 79.85
CA SER A 456 75.50 -2.24 80.80
C SER A 456 75.42 -0.73 81.01
N GLN A 457 76.56 -0.02 81.02
CA GLN A 457 76.58 1.44 81.03
C GLN A 457 76.07 2.03 79.71
N LEU A 458 76.40 1.46 78.55
CA LEU A 458 75.88 1.91 77.24
C LEU A 458 74.34 1.80 77.15
N LEU A 459 73.76 0.71 77.69
CA LEU A 459 72.30 0.54 77.84
C LEU A 459 71.68 1.53 78.82
N ARG A 460 72.44 1.99 79.82
CA ARG A 460 72.00 2.99 80.81
C ARG A 460 71.98 4.40 80.23
N TRP A 461 72.97 4.73 79.40
CA TRP A 461 73.13 6.04 78.76
C TRP A 461 72.49 6.10 77.35
N HIS A 462 71.59 5.19 77.01
CA HIS A 462 70.94 5.15 75.69
C HIS A 462 70.07 6.39 75.44
N PRO A 463 70.17 7.08 74.27
CA PRO A 463 69.49 8.34 74.01
C PRO A 463 67.97 8.26 74.14
N ASP A 464 67.37 7.12 73.81
CA ASP A 464 65.92 6.87 73.91
C ASP A 464 65.40 6.97 75.37
N LYS A 465 66.25 6.72 76.38
CA LYS A 465 65.88 6.87 77.80
C LYS A 465 65.85 8.33 78.27
N PHE A 466 66.35 9.26 77.45
CA PHE A 466 66.40 10.67 77.78
C PHE A 466 65.24 11.45 77.12
N THR A 467 64.68 11.05 75.98
CA THR A 467 63.86 11.97 75.15
C THR A 467 62.32 11.88 75.18
N ALA A 468 61.62 11.03 75.95
CA ALA A 468 60.13 11.05 75.93
C ALA A 468 59.36 10.42 77.13
N ARG A 469 59.73 10.75 78.38
CA ARG A 469 59.23 10.23 79.70
C ARG A 469 60.30 9.41 80.44
N GLY A 470 61.46 10.04 80.65
CA GLY A 470 62.57 9.41 81.34
C GLY A 470 63.38 10.43 82.11
N ILE A 471 64.71 10.33 81.99
CA ILE A 471 65.66 10.99 82.89
C ILE A 471 65.58 12.53 82.82
N LEU A 472 65.20 13.12 81.68
CA LEU A 472 65.07 14.59 81.53
C LEU A 472 63.92 15.21 82.35
N ASP A 473 62.91 14.44 82.75
CA ASP A 473 61.82 14.95 83.60
C ASP A 473 62.31 15.31 85.02
N HIS A 474 63.43 14.71 85.43
CA HIS A 474 64.11 14.98 86.69
C HIS A 474 65.15 16.10 86.59
N VAL A 475 65.29 16.76 85.44
CA VAL A 475 66.27 17.84 85.18
C VAL A 475 65.55 19.17 84.93
N VAL A 476 66.12 20.29 85.36
CA VAL A 476 65.57 21.64 85.09
C VAL A 476 65.56 21.93 83.58
N SER A 477 64.45 22.49 83.08
CA SER A 477 64.22 22.70 81.64
C SER A 477 65.24 23.58 80.93
N SER A 478 65.96 24.46 81.66
CA SER A 478 67.06 25.27 81.10
C SER A 478 68.29 24.45 80.68
N ASP A 479 68.46 23.27 81.28
CA ASP A 479 69.69 22.48 81.15
C ASP A 479 69.50 21.23 80.28
N TRP A 480 68.30 20.98 79.76
CA TRP A 480 67.96 19.78 78.98
C TRP A 480 68.89 19.60 77.76
N GLU A 481 69.15 20.66 77.02
CA GLU A 481 70.00 20.62 75.83
C GLU A 481 71.46 20.34 76.19
N ARG A 482 71.96 20.93 77.28
CA ARG A 482 73.31 20.70 77.80
C ARG A 482 73.51 19.26 78.29
N VAL A 483 72.51 18.71 78.99
CA VAL A 483 72.53 17.32 79.46
C VAL A 483 72.49 16.33 78.30
N LEU A 484 71.66 16.58 77.28
CA LEU A 484 71.63 15.75 76.07
C LEU A 484 72.96 15.79 75.30
N GLN A 485 73.58 16.97 75.20
CA GLN A 485 74.88 17.09 74.54
C GLN A 485 75.97 16.32 75.29
N ARG A 486 76.02 16.44 76.62
CA ARG A 486 76.94 15.66 77.47
C ARG A 486 76.67 14.16 77.43
N GLN A 487 75.40 13.76 77.37
CA GLN A 487 75.04 12.35 77.23
C GLN A 487 75.59 11.77 75.92
N LYS A 488 75.52 12.52 74.81
CA LYS A 488 76.15 12.10 73.55
C LYS A 488 77.67 11.95 73.69
N GLU A 489 78.34 12.87 74.37
CA GLU A 489 79.78 12.78 74.66
C GLU A 489 80.13 11.53 75.48
N VAL A 490 79.34 11.19 76.50
CA VAL A 490 79.52 9.97 77.32
C VAL A 490 79.32 8.72 76.48
N VAL A 491 78.29 8.68 75.63
CA VAL A 491 78.04 7.55 74.72
C VAL A 491 79.18 7.39 73.71
N LEU A 492 79.71 8.49 73.18
CA LEU A 492 80.89 8.46 72.31
C LEU A 492 82.12 7.91 73.06
N CYS A 493 82.33 8.32 74.30
CA CYS A 493 83.42 7.78 75.11
C CYS A 493 83.25 6.27 75.37
N LEU A 494 82.05 5.82 75.75
CA LEU A 494 81.75 4.41 76.02
C LEU A 494 81.84 3.53 74.77
N THR A 495 81.43 4.03 73.62
CA THR A 495 81.57 3.31 72.34
C THR A 495 83.03 3.22 71.89
N THR A 496 83.81 4.28 72.09
CA THR A 496 85.26 4.26 71.83
C THR A 496 85.98 3.28 72.76
N LEU A 497 85.57 3.19 74.03
CA LEU A 497 86.10 2.21 74.99
C LEU A 497 85.69 0.77 74.63
N LEU A 498 84.46 0.55 74.16
CA LEU A 498 84.03 -0.76 73.68
C LEU A 498 84.78 -1.21 72.42
N ALA A 499 85.26 -0.27 71.60
CA ALA A 499 86.11 -0.60 70.45
C ALA A 499 87.55 -0.95 70.85
N ARG A 500 87.99 -0.58 72.06
CA ARG A 500 89.34 -0.87 72.60
C ARG A 500 89.43 -2.13 73.46
N VAL A 501 88.28 -2.69 73.90
CA VAL A 501 88.14 -3.83 74.84
C VAL A 501 87.42 -5.01 74.18
#